data_AF-A0A9W8D2Q6-F1
#
_entry.id   AF-A0A9W8D2Q6-F1
#
_cell.length_a   1.000
_cell.length_b   1.000
_cell.length_c   1.000
_cell.angle_alpha   90.00
_cell.angle_beta   90.00
_cell.angle_gamma   90.00
#
_symmetry.space_group_name_H-M   'P 1'
#
loop_
_entity.id
_entity.type
_entity.pdbx_description
1 polymer ?
#
loop_
_entity_poly.entity_id
_entity_poly.type
_entity_poly.pdbx_seq_one_letter_code
_entity_poly.pdbx_strand_id
1 'polypeptide(L)'
;VKNALSQAADTFSSQSHKALEKAESSDRSFSVVVGAVRKRVSTWFNDLVDSLTIEGAEWTLAAEVKQLEAMLDTITAKLREAEMERALKQLRRQAQDTLSEVVADRLNNPDEAMWSGVMAGFDAANAEAEQQLRRRMDMAEVYGGEQRSKLQRALRSGVWEDMVRALKEEVADQMVLLKLRSKLEDRFRYDEAGLPRVWRPSDDIDAQFAQARSAAQALLPLFSRIDTSASSTLPQPVSAAVGTFFPPGFDVERSLVLISASRQRELGKRFGREADALYLEAKRAMVTTQNHVPVWVMVLLVLLGWNEAMTILFNPLYLVLTALVAGSAFVLHNLRLWGPAVRAVGGLVNVANDHVHELLVEAVNRTDPGRNRDAPAEGRSRRQARSEEIEMDPLGDSSKDSSVSR
;
A
#
# COMPACT_ATOMS: atom_id res chain seq x y z
N VAL A 1 -6.04 63.85 -5.39
CA VAL A 1 -6.23 62.88 -6.50
C VAL A 1 -5.22 61.74 -6.49
N LYS A 2 -3.89 61.97 -6.42
CA LYS A 2 -2.88 60.88 -6.36
C LYS A 2 -3.08 59.85 -5.22
N ASN A 3 -3.44 60.29 -4.01
CA ASN A 3 -3.75 59.37 -2.90
C ASN A 3 -5.02 58.55 -3.18
N ALA A 4 -6.03 59.14 -3.82
CA ALA A 4 -7.26 58.45 -4.19
C ALA A 4 -7.03 57.42 -5.31
N LEU A 5 -6.11 57.69 -6.24
CA LEU A 5 -5.68 56.72 -7.26
C LEU A 5 -5.02 55.48 -6.63
N SER A 6 -4.08 55.68 -5.71
CA SER A 6 -3.45 54.57 -4.98
C SER A 6 -4.49 53.77 -4.20
N GLN A 7 -5.36 54.47 -3.45
CA GLN A 7 -6.42 53.85 -2.67
C GLN A 7 -7.40 53.05 -3.55
N ALA A 8 -7.79 53.58 -4.72
CA ALA A 8 -8.65 52.89 -5.67
C ALA A 8 -8.01 51.58 -6.16
N ALA A 9 -6.73 51.63 -6.53
CA ALA A 9 -5.97 50.48 -7.01
C ALA A 9 -5.80 49.41 -5.93
N ASP A 10 -5.44 49.80 -4.71
CA ASP A 10 -5.28 48.89 -3.57
C ASP A 10 -6.63 48.25 -3.19
N THR A 11 -7.70 49.05 -3.21
CA THR A 11 -9.06 48.58 -2.93
C THR A 11 -9.52 47.60 -4.02
N PHE A 12 -9.28 47.90 -5.28
CA PHE A 12 -9.59 47.01 -6.40
C PHE A 12 -8.86 45.68 -6.28
N SER A 13 -7.55 45.72 -6.02
CA SER A 13 -6.73 44.52 -5.83
C SER A 13 -7.25 43.66 -4.66
N SER A 14 -7.40 44.26 -3.47
CA SER A 14 -7.83 43.53 -2.26
C SER A 14 -9.25 42.97 -2.37
N GLN A 15 -10.20 43.78 -2.88
CA GLN A 15 -11.59 43.33 -3.03
C GLN A 15 -11.73 42.26 -4.12
N SER A 16 -10.99 42.38 -5.22
CA SER A 16 -11.01 41.36 -6.28
C SER A 16 -10.44 40.04 -5.79
N HIS A 17 -9.34 40.05 -5.03
CA HIS A 17 -8.79 38.84 -4.41
C HIS A 17 -9.81 38.14 -3.50
N LYS A 18 -10.42 38.88 -2.56
CA LYS A 18 -11.44 38.33 -1.65
C LYS A 18 -12.69 37.83 -2.37
N ALA A 19 -13.06 38.50 -3.47
CA ALA A 19 -14.23 38.11 -4.25
C ALA A 19 -13.96 36.85 -5.07
N LEU A 20 -12.75 36.69 -5.61
CA LEU A 20 -12.32 35.48 -6.32
C LEU A 20 -12.24 34.27 -5.38
N GLU A 21 -11.65 34.41 -4.19
CA GLU A 21 -11.63 33.33 -3.17
C GLU A 21 -13.04 32.86 -2.80
N LYS A 22 -14.00 33.77 -2.64
CA LYS A 22 -15.41 33.40 -2.38
C LYS A 22 -16.07 32.73 -3.58
N ALA A 23 -15.70 33.16 -4.78
CA ALA A 23 -16.26 32.64 -6.03
C ALA A 23 -15.82 31.20 -6.32
N GLU A 24 -14.69 30.74 -5.77
CA GLU A 24 -14.21 29.35 -5.90
C GLU A 24 -15.27 28.32 -5.51
N SER A 25 -16.11 28.65 -4.51
CA SER A 25 -17.19 27.77 -4.04
C SER A 25 -18.50 27.86 -4.84
N SER A 26 -18.65 28.86 -5.72
CA SER A 26 -19.94 29.23 -6.32
C SER A 26 -19.97 29.27 -7.86
N ASP A 27 -18.92 28.73 -8.50
CA ASP A 27 -18.79 28.59 -9.97
C ASP A 27 -19.05 29.88 -10.77
N ARG A 28 -18.78 31.05 -10.15
CA ARG A 28 -18.96 32.35 -10.79
C ARG A 28 -17.76 32.68 -11.67
N SER A 29 -18.01 33.19 -12.88
CA SER A 29 -16.95 33.51 -13.83
C SER A 29 -16.09 34.69 -13.37
N PHE A 30 -14.78 34.61 -13.66
CA PHE A 30 -13.80 35.65 -13.37
C PHE A 30 -14.24 37.03 -13.87
N SER A 31 -14.75 37.11 -15.11
CA SER A 31 -15.20 38.37 -15.72
C SER A 31 -16.33 39.03 -14.94
N VAL A 32 -17.30 38.26 -14.44
CA VAL A 32 -18.43 38.78 -13.66
C VAL A 32 -17.95 39.29 -12.30
N VAL A 33 -17.08 38.53 -11.63
CA VAL A 33 -16.58 38.88 -10.30
C VAL A 33 -15.70 40.13 -10.36
N VAL A 34 -14.68 40.13 -11.20
CA VAL A 34 -13.74 41.26 -11.33
C VAL A 34 -14.43 42.46 -11.99
N GLY A 35 -15.32 42.25 -12.94
CA GLY A 35 -16.12 43.31 -13.56
C GLY A 35 -17.02 44.03 -12.57
N ALA A 36 -17.65 43.31 -11.62
CA ALA A 36 -18.46 43.93 -10.58
C ALA A 36 -17.63 44.79 -9.60
N VAL A 37 -16.44 44.32 -9.21
CA VAL A 37 -15.52 45.09 -8.36
C VAL A 37 -14.98 46.31 -9.12
N ARG A 38 -14.61 46.14 -10.40
CA ARG A 38 -14.15 47.21 -11.28
C ARG A 38 -15.18 48.32 -11.39
N LYS A 39 -16.44 47.96 -11.69
CA LYS A 39 -17.55 48.93 -11.79
C LYS A 39 -17.70 49.72 -10.50
N ARG A 40 -17.65 49.05 -9.34
CA ARG A 40 -17.78 49.70 -8.03
C ARG A 40 -16.65 50.70 -7.75
N VAL A 41 -15.41 50.32 -8.02
CA VAL A 41 -14.23 51.19 -7.80
C VAL A 41 -14.25 52.36 -8.79
N SER A 42 -14.60 52.12 -10.05
CA SER A 42 -14.73 53.18 -11.06
C SER A 42 -15.84 54.17 -10.71
N THR A 43 -17.02 53.70 -10.26
CA THR A 43 -18.11 54.60 -9.84
C THR A 43 -17.68 55.45 -8.64
N TRP A 44 -17.08 54.84 -7.61
CA TRP A 44 -16.59 55.60 -6.45
C TRP A 44 -15.56 56.68 -6.83
N PHE A 45 -14.65 56.36 -7.75
CA PHE A 45 -13.65 57.33 -8.19
C PHE A 45 -14.27 58.44 -9.06
N ASN A 46 -15.22 58.11 -9.93
CA ASN A 46 -15.92 59.11 -10.74
C ASN A 46 -16.75 60.04 -9.87
N ASP A 47 -17.48 59.53 -8.88
CA ASP A 47 -18.23 60.36 -7.91
C ASP A 47 -17.30 61.31 -7.15
N LEU A 48 -16.10 60.84 -6.79
CA LEU A 48 -15.07 61.67 -6.15
C LEU A 48 -14.56 62.76 -7.11
N VAL A 49 -14.31 62.42 -8.38
CA VAL A 49 -13.88 63.37 -9.41
C VAL A 49 -14.95 64.43 -9.67
N ASP A 50 -16.21 64.04 -9.77
CA ASP A 50 -17.35 64.94 -9.98
C ASP A 50 -17.49 65.91 -8.80
N SER A 51 -17.33 65.43 -7.56
CA SER A 51 -17.35 66.29 -6.36
C SER A 51 -16.21 67.31 -6.27
N LEU A 52 -15.10 67.07 -6.99
CA LEU A 52 -13.93 67.94 -7.03
C LEU A 52 -13.93 68.90 -8.22
N THR A 53 -14.86 68.73 -9.18
CA THR A 53 -14.91 69.55 -10.39
C THR A 53 -15.73 70.81 -10.14
N ILE A 54 -15.17 71.98 -10.45
CA ILE A 54 -15.84 73.28 -10.27
C ILE A 54 -16.42 73.72 -11.62
N GLU A 55 -17.71 74.08 -11.65
CA GLU A 55 -18.36 74.60 -12.87
C GLU A 55 -17.67 75.89 -13.36
N GLY A 56 -17.12 75.85 -14.58
CA GLY A 56 -16.44 76.98 -15.22
C GLY A 56 -14.91 76.99 -15.12
N ALA A 57 -14.29 75.98 -14.49
CA ALA A 57 -12.83 75.83 -14.47
C ALA A 57 -12.28 75.22 -15.78
N GLU A 58 -11.14 75.74 -16.28
CA GLU A 58 -10.47 75.21 -17.48
C GLU A 58 -9.75 73.86 -17.26
N TRP A 59 -9.53 73.46 -16.01
CA TRP A 59 -8.84 72.23 -15.67
C TRP A 59 -9.81 71.06 -15.49
N THR A 60 -9.43 69.88 -16.01
CA THR A 60 -10.21 68.64 -15.93
C THR A 60 -9.37 67.52 -15.33
N LEU A 61 -10.02 66.56 -14.68
CA LEU A 61 -9.38 65.37 -14.09
C LEU A 61 -9.43 64.14 -15.01
N ALA A 62 -9.62 64.37 -16.32
CA ALA A 62 -9.73 63.30 -17.32
C ALA A 62 -8.45 62.46 -17.42
N ALA A 63 -7.28 63.06 -17.18
CA ALA A 63 -6.00 62.36 -17.18
C ALA A 63 -5.92 61.33 -16.04
N GLU A 64 -6.43 61.67 -14.86
CA GLU A 64 -6.43 60.81 -13.68
C GLU A 64 -7.45 59.67 -13.79
N VAL A 65 -8.62 59.91 -14.39
CA VAL A 65 -9.58 58.84 -14.70
C VAL A 65 -8.94 57.83 -15.67
N LYS A 66 -8.30 58.31 -16.73
CA LYS A 66 -7.58 57.45 -17.69
C LYS A 66 -6.42 56.70 -17.02
N GLN A 67 -5.73 57.34 -16.08
CA GLN A 67 -4.67 56.70 -15.29
C GLN A 67 -5.24 55.57 -14.43
N LEU A 68 -6.39 55.78 -13.78
CA LEU A 68 -7.06 54.74 -13.01
C LEU A 68 -7.42 53.55 -13.90
N GLU A 69 -8.03 53.78 -15.06
CA GLU A 69 -8.40 52.71 -16.00
C GLU A 69 -7.18 51.86 -16.39
N ALA A 70 -6.06 52.50 -16.74
CA ALA A 70 -4.82 51.79 -17.07
C ALA A 70 -4.27 50.98 -15.88
N MET A 71 -4.38 51.50 -14.65
CA MET A 71 -4.00 50.76 -13.43
C MET A 71 -4.91 49.55 -13.21
N LEU A 72 -6.22 49.71 -13.35
CA LEU A 72 -7.20 48.64 -13.22
C LEU A 72 -7.00 47.56 -14.28
N ASP A 73 -6.67 47.92 -15.52
CA ASP A 73 -6.32 46.98 -16.58
C ASP A 73 -5.07 46.16 -16.25
N THR A 74 -4.04 46.84 -15.75
CA THR A 74 -2.79 46.20 -15.32
C THR A 74 -3.03 45.20 -14.19
N ILE A 75 -3.82 45.58 -13.19
CA ILE A 75 -4.18 44.70 -12.07
C ILE A 75 -5.05 43.53 -12.57
N THR A 76 -6.03 43.80 -13.45
CA THR A 76 -6.89 42.77 -14.03
C THR A 76 -6.07 41.73 -14.81
N ALA A 77 -5.06 42.16 -15.57
CA ALA A 77 -4.17 41.26 -16.29
C ALA A 77 -3.39 40.34 -15.34
N LYS A 78 -2.85 40.88 -14.24
CA LYS A 78 -2.15 40.10 -13.20
C LYS A 78 -3.09 39.10 -12.51
N LEU A 79 -4.30 39.53 -12.16
CA LEU A 79 -5.31 38.64 -11.56
C LEU A 79 -5.70 37.50 -12.50
N ARG A 80 -5.83 37.80 -13.80
CA ARG A 80 -6.14 36.80 -14.84
C ARG A 80 -5.02 35.77 -14.99
N GLU A 81 -3.76 36.22 -14.97
CA GLU A 81 -2.61 35.31 -15.02
C GLU A 81 -2.57 34.39 -13.79
N ALA A 82 -2.76 34.94 -12.59
CA ALA A 82 -2.81 34.16 -11.35
C ALA A 82 -3.96 33.16 -11.34
N GLU A 83 -5.15 33.55 -11.84
CA GLU A 83 -6.29 32.65 -11.96
C GLU A 83 -6.01 31.50 -12.93
N MET A 84 -5.34 31.79 -14.05
CA MET A 84 -5.01 30.75 -15.02
C MET A 84 -3.92 29.80 -14.53
N GLU A 85 -2.95 30.29 -13.77
CA GLU A 85 -1.97 29.43 -13.10
C GLU A 85 -2.64 28.50 -12.08
N ARG A 86 -3.60 29.01 -11.29
CA ARG A 86 -4.40 28.19 -10.36
C ARG A 86 -5.21 27.13 -11.10
N ALA A 87 -5.93 27.52 -12.16
CA ALA A 87 -6.70 26.60 -12.97
C ALA A 87 -5.82 25.49 -13.57
N LEU A 88 -4.64 25.83 -14.09
CA LEU A 88 -3.68 24.84 -14.58
C LEU A 88 -3.27 23.84 -13.50
N LYS A 89 -2.94 24.31 -12.29
CA LYS A 89 -2.58 23.44 -11.17
C LYS A 89 -3.71 22.49 -10.79
N GLN A 90 -4.94 23.00 -10.71
CA GLN A 90 -6.12 22.20 -10.38
C GLN A 90 -6.40 21.13 -11.44
N LEU A 91 -6.44 21.51 -12.72
CA LEU A 91 -6.69 20.59 -13.83
C LEU A 91 -5.60 19.53 -13.95
N ARG A 92 -4.34 19.94 -13.79
CA ARG A 92 -3.19 19.03 -13.76
C ARG A 92 -3.32 18.02 -12.61
N ARG A 93 -3.75 18.47 -11.42
CA ARG A 93 -3.97 17.57 -10.28
C ARG A 93 -5.07 16.54 -10.54
N GLN A 94 -6.20 16.96 -11.10
CA GLN A 94 -7.31 16.05 -11.44
C GLN A 94 -6.89 15.01 -12.50
N ALA A 95 -6.16 15.46 -13.52
CA ALA A 95 -5.59 14.56 -14.53
C ALA A 95 -4.58 13.59 -13.91
N GLN A 96 -3.71 14.06 -13.00
CA GLN A 96 -2.75 13.23 -12.27
C GLN A 96 -3.44 12.14 -11.47
N ASP A 97 -4.48 12.47 -10.70
CA ASP A 97 -5.18 11.50 -9.86
C ASP A 97 -5.78 10.37 -10.73
N THR A 98 -6.45 10.72 -11.84
CA THR A 98 -7.01 9.76 -12.81
C THR A 98 -5.91 8.91 -13.48
N LEU A 99 -4.81 9.55 -13.91
CA LEU A 99 -3.73 8.85 -14.59
C LEU A 99 -2.97 7.91 -13.67
N SER A 100 -2.79 8.28 -12.40
CA SER A 100 -2.09 7.44 -11.43
C SER A 100 -2.80 6.11 -11.19
N GLU A 101 -4.14 6.12 -11.15
CA GLU A 101 -4.96 4.91 -11.05
C GLU A 101 -4.82 4.03 -12.30
N VAL A 102 -4.94 4.60 -13.50
CA VAL A 102 -4.79 3.87 -14.77
C VAL A 102 -3.38 3.28 -14.90
N VAL A 103 -2.35 4.05 -14.55
CA VAL A 103 -0.96 3.60 -14.60
C VAL A 103 -0.73 2.44 -13.62
N ALA A 104 -1.21 2.55 -12.38
CA ALA A 104 -1.08 1.49 -11.40
C ALA A 104 -1.78 0.18 -11.85
N ASP A 105 -3.02 0.27 -12.35
CA ASP A 105 -3.77 -0.88 -12.84
C ASP A 105 -3.05 -1.60 -13.99
N ARG A 106 -2.62 -0.84 -15.01
CA ARG A 106 -1.92 -1.39 -16.18
C ARG A 106 -0.56 -1.99 -15.84
N LEU A 107 0.21 -1.34 -14.96
CA LEU A 107 1.54 -1.84 -14.58
C LEU A 107 1.47 -2.99 -13.57
N ASN A 108 0.35 -3.20 -12.88
CA ASN A 108 0.15 -4.38 -12.03
C ASN A 108 -0.14 -5.64 -12.85
N ASN A 109 -0.79 -5.49 -14.01
CA ASN A 109 -1.10 -6.58 -14.93
C ASN A 109 -0.45 -6.34 -16.30
N PRO A 110 0.88 -6.47 -16.41
CA PRO A 110 1.57 -6.16 -17.65
C PRO A 110 1.21 -7.16 -18.76
N ASP A 111 0.60 -6.65 -19.82
CA ASP A 111 0.27 -7.34 -21.07
C ASP A 111 0.93 -6.64 -22.27
N GLU A 112 0.81 -7.22 -23.47
CA GLU A 112 1.32 -6.60 -24.70
C GLU A 112 0.62 -5.27 -25.02
N ALA A 113 -0.60 -5.08 -24.52
CA ALA A 113 -1.41 -3.88 -24.70
C ALA A 113 -1.18 -2.82 -23.60
N MET A 114 -0.26 -3.04 -22.65
CA MET A 114 -0.09 -2.19 -21.46
C MET A 114 0.13 -0.74 -21.86
N TRP A 115 1.07 -0.49 -22.77
CA TRP A 115 1.38 0.85 -23.26
C TRP A 115 0.21 1.48 -24.02
N SER A 116 -0.55 0.69 -24.78
CA SER A 116 -1.75 1.21 -25.45
C SER A 116 -2.81 1.64 -24.45
N GLY A 117 -2.98 0.91 -23.34
CA GLY A 117 -3.89 1.29 -22.25
C GLY A 117 -3.43 2.55 -21.53
N VAL A 118 -2.13 2.67 -21.23
CA VAL A 118 -1.55 3.88 -20.60
C VAL A 118 -1.70 5.10 -21.52
N MET A 119 -1.41 4.96 -22.82
CA MET A 119 -1.53 6.06 -23.77
C MET A 119 -2.98 6.46 -24.04
N ALA A 120 -3.92 5.51 -24.04
CA ALA A 120 -5.35 5.81 -24.13
C ALA A 120 -5.83 6.59 -22.89
N GLY A 121 -5.38 6.21 -21.70
CA GLY A 121 -5.65 6.96 -20.47
C GLY A 121 -5.08 8.38 -20.52
N PHE A 122 -3.84 8.53 -21.00
CA PHE A 122 -3.20 9.82 -21.24
C PHE A 122 -4.00 10.70 -22.20
N ASP A 123 -4.39 10.15 -23.36
CA ASP A 123 -5.16 10.87 -24.37
C ASP A 123 -6.51 11.34 -23.82
N ALA A 124 -7.21 10.47 -23.08
CA ALA A 124 -8.50 10.79 -22.46
C ALA A 124 -8.37 11.90 -21.39
N ALA A 125 -7.42 11.76 -20.46
CA ALA A 125 -7.19 12.74 -19.40
C ALA A 125 -6.76 14.10 -19.98
N ASN A 126 -5.93 14.09 -21.03
CA ASN A 126 -5.49 15.31 -21.68
C ASN A 126 -6.62 15.98 -22.48
N ALA A 127 -7.47 15.22 -23.17
CA ALA A 127 -8.64 15.75 -23.87
C ALA A 127 -9.65 16.40 -22.91
N GLU A 128 -9.91 15.77 -21.76
CA GLU A 128 -10.77 16.32 -20.72
C GLU A 128 -10.19 17.60 -20.12
N ALA A 129 -8.91 17.55 -19.70
CA ALA A 129 -8.24 18.71 -19.11
C ALA A 129 -8.16 19.89 -20.10
N GLU A 130 -7.93 19.63 -21.39
CA GLU A 130 -7.97 20.65 -22.43
C GLU A 130 -9.35 21.27 -22.61
N GLN A 131 -10.41 20.46 -22.61
CA GLN A 131 -11.77 20.96 -22.73
C GLN A 131 -12.12 21.88 -21.56
N GLN A 132 -11.76 21.48 -20.34
CA GLN A 132 -11.97 22.30 -19.14
C GLN A 132 -11.13 23.58 -19.17
N LEU A 133 -9.86 23.50 -19.59
CA LEU A 133 -9.01 24.68 -19.75
C LEU A 133 -9.57 25.67 -20.76
N ARG A 134 -10.11 25.19 -21.90
CA ARG A 134 -10.75 26.06 -22.90
C ARG A 134 -11.91 26.85 -22.31
N ARG A 135 -12.80 26.18 -21.57
CA ARG A 135 -13.93 26.82 -20.86
C ARG A 135 -13.43 27.87 -19.85
N ARG A 136 -12.41 27.54 -19.06
CA ARG A 136 -11.79 28.48 -18.09
C ARG A 136 -11.18 29.69 -18.78
N MET A 137 -10.50 29.51 -19.92
CA MET A 137 -9.95 30.61 -20.72
C MET A 137 -11.04 31.52 -21.28
N ASP A 138 -12.16 30.97 -21.75
CA ASP A 138 -13.31 31.76 -22.22
C ASP A 138 -13.91 32.59 -21.07
N MET A 139 -14.11 31.99 -19.89
CA MET A 139 -14.61 32.68 -18.70
C MET A 139 -13.68 33.76 -18.17
N ALA A 140 -12.37 33.60 -18.38
CA ALA A 140 -11.34 34.56 -17.98
C ALA A 140 -11.04 35.62 -19.06
N GLU A 141 -11.73 35.59 -20.20
CA GLU A 141 -11.54 36.53 -21.33
C GLU A 141 -10.13 36.50 -21.92
N VAL A 142 -9.50 35.32 -21.97
CA VAL A 142 -8.18 35.14 -22.60
C VAL A 142 -8.38 34.92 -24.10
N TYR A 143 -8.34 36.00 -24.90
CA TYR A 143 -8.55 35.93 -26.35
C TYR A 143 -7.26 35.82 -27.18
N GLY A 144 -6.10 36.15 -26.61
CA GLY A 144 -4.82 36.13 -27.32
C GLY A 144 -4.41 34.72 -27.74
N GLY A 145 -4.31 34.45 -29.05
CA GLY A 145 -3.99 33.12 -29.58
C GLY A 145 -2.65 32.56 -29.06
N GLU A 146 -1.63 33.41 -28.91
CA GLU A 146 -0.33 33.02 -28.37
C GLU A 146 -0.43 32.65 -26.88
N GLN A 147 -1.12 33.45 -26.07
CA GLN A 147 -1.31 33.20 -24.64
C GLN A 147 -2.09 31.89 -24.42
N ARG A 148 -3.16 31.65 -25.19
CA ARG A 148 -3.94 30.40 -25.13
C ARG A 148 -3.07 29.19 -25.48
N SER A 149 -2.28 29.31 -26.55
CA SER A 149 -1.35 28.25 -26.97
C SER A 149 -0.25 27.99 -25.93
N LYS A 150 0.21 29.02 -25.20
CA LYS A 150 1.16 28.89 -24.10
C LYS A 150 0.54 28.13 -22.91
N LEU A 151 -0.68 28.49 -22.50
CA LEU A 151 -1.40 27.80 -21.41
C LEU A 151 -1.69 26.34 -21.76
N GLN A 152 -2.13 26.06 -22.99
CA GLN A 152 -2.39 24.69 -23.46
C GLN A 152 -1.11 23.85 -23.45
N ARG A 153 0.01 24.37 -23.96
CA ARG A 153 1.30 23.67 -23.93
C ARG A 153 1.76 23.41 -22.49
N ALA A 154 1.60 24.39 -21.59
CA ALA A 154 1.96 24.23 -20.18
C ALA A 154 1.13 23.13 -19.49
N LEU A 155 -0.17 23.03 -19.80
CA LEU A 155 -1.02 21.93 -19.30
C LEU A 155 -0.52 20.59 -19.85
N ARG A 156 -0.41 20.48 -21.17
CA ARG A 156 0.01 19.26 -21.88
C ARG A 156 1.34 18.70 -21.39
N SER A 157 2.37 19.56 -21.32
CA SER A 157 3.68 19.15 -20.83
C SER A 157 3.64 18.79 -19.35
N GLY A 158 2.85 19.50 -18.55
CA GLY A 158 2.67 19.19 -17.13
C GLY A 158 2.00 17.83 -16.89
N VAL A 159 0.94 17.51 -17.62
CA VAL A 159 0.26 16.21 -17.55
C VAL A 159 1.21 15.09 -17.98
N TRP A 160 1.98 15.29 -19.05
CA TRP A 160 3.00 14.32 -19.47
C TRP A 160 4.07 14.08 -18.40
N GLU A 161 4.63 15.15 -17.81
CA GLU A 161 5.61 15.04 -16.73
C GLU A 161 5.07 14.30 -15.51
N ASP A 162 3.80 14.53 -15.15
CA ASP A 162 3.16 13.85 -14.03
C ASP A 162 2.92 12.37 -14.31
N MET A 163 2.50 12.03 -15.53
CA MET A 163 2.39 10.63 -15.97
C MET A 163 3.76 9.94 -15.90
N VAL A 164 4.81 10.57 -16.44
CA VAL A 164 6.18 10.03 -16.39
C VAL A 164 6.66 9.88 -14.94
N ARG A 165 6.29 10.80 -14.04
CA ARG A 165 6.60 10.68 -12.61
C ARG A 165 5.89 9.48 -11.98
N ALA A 166 4.59 9.33 -12.21
CA ALA A 166 3.82 8.19 -11.71
C ALA A 166 4.37 6.85 -12.26
N LEU A 167 4.71 6.79 -13.55
CA LEU A 167 5.37 5.63 -14.15
C LEU A 167 6.71 5.31 -13.48
N LYS A 168 7.52 6.32 -13.15
CA LYS A 168 8.80 6.11 -12.46
C LYS A 168 8.64 5.59 -11.03
N GLU A 169 7.54 5.95 -10.36
CA GLU A 169 7.21 5.43 -9.03
C GLU A 169 6.79 3.95 -9.11
N GLU A 170 5.92 3.59 -10.06
CA GLU A 170 5.51 2.20 -10.31
C GLU A 170 6.66 1.30 -10.82
N VAL A 171 7.64 1.90 -11.49
CA VAL A 171 8.83 1.23 -12.03
C VAL A 171 10.06 1.43 -11.12
N ALA A 172 9.84 1.79 -9.85
CA ALA A 172 10.89 1.79 -8.84
C ALA A 172 11.47 0.38 -8.64
N ASP A 173 12.75 0.29 -8.25
CA ASP A 173 13.48 -0.99 -8.20
C ASP A 173 12.75 -2.08 -7.42
N GLN A 174 12.24 -1.74 -6.23
CA GLN A 174 11.51 -2.69 -5.38
C GLN A 174 10.19 -3.13 -6.00
N MET A 175 9.48 -2.23 -6.69
CA MET A 175 8.20 -2.53 -7.32
C MET A 175 8.40 -3.42 -8.56
N VAL A 176 9.43 -3.14 -9.35
CA VAL A 176 9.80 -4.00 -10.48
C VAL A 176 10.17 -5.40 -9.99
N LEU A 177 11.01 -5.52 -8.96
CA LEU A 177 11.37 -6.82 -8.39
C LEU A 177 10.14 -7.58 -7.87
N LEU A 178 9.23 -6.88 -7.19
CA LEU A 178 7.97 -7.47 -6.72
C LEU A 178 7.13 -8.00 -7.89
N LYS A 179 6.90 -7.19 -8.93
CA LYS A 179 6.12 -7.56 -10.12
C LYS A 179 6.77 -8.75 -10.86
N LEU A 180 8.09 -8.76 -11.01
CA LEU A 180 8.83 -9.88 -11.62
C LEU A 180 8.69 -11.17 -10.81
N ARG A 181 8.82 -11.06 -9.48
CA ARG A 181 8.67 -12.19 -8.56
C ARG A 181 7.25 -12.74 -8.58
N SER A 182 6.23 -11.89 -8.53
CA SER A 182 4.83 -12.32 -8.66
C SER A 182 4.61 -13.08 -9.96
N LYS A 183 5.10 -12.56 -11.10
CA LYS A 183 4.96 -13.24 -12.40
C LYS A 183 5.66 -14.60 -12.44
N LEU A 184 6.82 -14.71 -11.79
CA LEU A 184 7.54 -15.98 -11.64
C LEU A 184 6.72 -16.96 -10.79
N GLU A 185 6.26 -16.52 -9.62
CA GLU A 185 5.47 -17.34 -8.69
C GLU A 185 4.16 -17.83 -9.33
N ASP A 186 3.44 -16.97 -10.05
CA ASP A 186 2.19 -17.33 -10.72
C ASP A 186 2.37 -18.50 -11.70
N ARG A 187 3.48 -18.53 -12.44
CA ARG A 187 3.76 -19.60 -13.41
C ARG A 187 4.48 -20.81 -12.82
N PHE A 188 5.22 -20.61 -11.74
CA PHE A 188 6.06 -21.64 -11.14
C PHE A 188 5.38 -22.38 -9.99
N ARG A 189 4.67 -21.65 -9.13
CA ARG A 189 4.00 -22.19 -7.94
C ARG A 189 2.55 -22.58 -8.19
N TYR A 190 1.91 -22.03 -9.21
CA TYR A 190 0.51 -22.33 -9.53
C TYR A 190 0.40 -22.97 -10.92
N ASP A 191 -0.67 -23.73 -11.12
CA ASP A 191 -1.05 -24.27 -12.42
C ASP A 191 -1.93 -23.29 -13.22
N GLU A 192 -2.36 -23.69 -14.41
CA GLU A 192 -3.22 -22.87 -15.27
C GLU A 192 -4.60 -22.61 -14.67
N ALA A 193 -5.03 -23.41 -13.69
CA ALA A 193 -6.28 -23.23 -12.96
C ALA A 193 -6.10 -22.35 -11.70
N GLY A 194 -4.89 -21.85 -11.43
CA GLY A 194 -4.57 -21.05 -10.25
C GLY A 194 -4.44 -21.87 -8.96
N LEU A 195 -4.35 -23.19 -9.06
CA LEU A 195 -4.15 -24.07 -7.91
C LEU A 195 -2.66 -24.24 -7.62
N PRO A 196 -2.25 -24.30 -6.33
CA PRO A 196 -0.86 -24.55 -5.97
C PRO A 196 -0.35 -25.87 -6.56
N ARG A 197 0.76 -25.80 -7.31
CA ARG A 197 1.43 -26.93 -7.93
C ARG A 197 2.18 -27.75 -6.88
N VAL A 198 1.88 -29.04 -6.81
CA VAL A 198 2.63 -30.00 -6.00
C VAL A 198 3.61 -30.74 -6.91
N TRP A 199 4.89 -30.61 -6.61
CA TRP A 199 5.96 -31.21 -7.39
C TRP A 199 6.15 -32.69 -7.06
N ARG A 200 6.24 -33.53 -8.09
CA ARG A 200 6.63 -34.94 -7.97
C ARG A 200 8.07 -35.13 -8.44
N PRO A 201 8.78 -36.16 -7.96
CA PRO A 201 10.14 -36.47 -8.42
C PRO A 201 10.28 -36.75 -9.92
N SER A 202 9.17 -37.09 -10.59
CA SER A 202 9.10 -37.32 -12.04
C SER A 202 8.90 -36.05 -12.87
N ASP A 203 8.57 -34.92 -12.24
CA ASP A 203 8.22 -33.69 -12.96
C ASP A 203 9.49 -32.90 -13.33
N ASP A 204 9.51 -32.32 -14.54
CA ASP A 204 10.62 -31.49 -15.03
C ASP A 204 10.52 -30.06 -14.48
N ILE A 205 10.99 -29.87 -13.25
CA ILE A 205 11.08 -28.56 -12.60
C ILE A 205 12.04 -27.63 -13.33
N ASP A 206 13.10 -28.15 -13.92
CA ASP A 206 14.15 -27.34 -14.53
C ASP A 206 13.60 -26.60 -15.76
N ALA A 207 12.86 -27.32 -16.62
CA ALA A 207 12.19 -26.72 -17.77
C ALA A 207 11.10 -25.73 -17.35
N GLN A 208 10.27 -26.07 -16.37
CA GLN A 208 9.20 -25.19 -15.90
C GLN A 208 9.74 -23.91 -15.25
N PHE A 209 10.81 -24.02 -14.45
CA PHE A 209 11.50 -22.87 -13.88
C PHE A 209 12.12 -21.99 -14.97
N ALA A 210 12.77 -22.58 -15.98
CA ALA A 210 13.34 -21.83 -17.10
C ALA A 210 12.26 -21.06 -17.89
N GLN A 211 11.09 -21.68 -18.11
CA GLN A 211 9.96 -21.04 -18.76
C GLN A 211 9.37 -19.89 -17.90
N ALA A 212 9.17 -20.12 -16.60
CA ALA A 212 8.65 -19.10 -15.69
C ALA A 212 9.63 -17.91 -15.54
N ARG A 213 10.93 -18.20 -15.41
CA ARG A 213 12.00 -17.21 -15.34
C ARG A 213 12.11 -16.36 -16.60
N SER A 214 12.07 -16.99 -17.77
CA SER A 214 12.12 -16.25 -19.05
C SER A 214 10.89 -15.36 -19.24
N ALA A 215 9.70 -15.85 -18.89
CA ALA A 215 8.46 -15.06 -18.94
C ALA A 215 8.49 -13.84 -18.00
N ALA A 216 8.99 -14.01 -16.77
CA ALA A 216 9.18 -12.88 -15.86
C ALA A 216 10.24 -11.91 -16.39
N GLN A 217 11.39 -12.41 -16.85
CA GLN A 217 12.48 -11.57 -17.37
C GLN A 217 12.09 -10.76 -18.62
N ALA A 218 11.15 -11.26 -19.43
CA ALA A 218 10.61 -10.54 -20.58
C ALA A 218 9.86 -9.24 -20.20
N LEU A 219 9.44 -9.07 -18.94
CA LEU A 219 8.81 -7.84 -18.46
C LEU A 219 9.81 -6.68 -18.29
N LEU A 220 11.09 -6.96 -18.03
CA LEU A 220 12.11 -5.92 -17.84
C LEU A 220 12.26 -4.97 -19.05
N PRO A 221 12.42 -5.46 -20.29
CA PRO A 221 12.48 -4.56 -21.45
C PRO A 221 11.15 -3.82 -21.66
N LEU A 222 10.02 -4.45 -21.34
CA LEU A 222 8.70 -3.84 -21.47
C LEU A 222 8.53 -2.61 -20.56
N PHE A 223 9.11 -2.61 -19.36
CA PHE A 223 9.13 -1.46 -18.45
C PHE A 223 10.21 -0.42 -18.75
N SER A 224 11.14 -0.69 -19.67
CA SER A 224 12.35 0.15 -19.84
C SER A 224 12.07 1.49 -20.51
N ARG A 225 11.14 1.50 -21.48
CA ARG A 225 10.83 2.66 -22.32
C ARG A 225 9.33 2.75 -22.55
N ILE A 226 8.81 3.97 -22.49
CA ILE A 226 7.42 4.28 -22.83
C ILE A 226 7.24 4.08 -24.34
N ASP A 227 6.30 3.22 -24.72
CA ASP A 227 5.81 3.18 -26.09
C ASP A 227 4.64 4.14 -26.26
N THR A 228 4.73 4.99 -27.27
CA THR A 228 3.76 6.05 -27.60
C THR A 228 3.04 5.78 -28.91
N SER A 229 3.34 4.65 -29.58
CA SER A 229 2.81 4.27 -30.89
C SER A 229 1.28 4.31 -30.96
N ALA A 230 0.61 3.98 -29.85
CA ALA A 230 -0.85 3.95 -29.73
C ALA A 230 -1.49 5.31 -29.39
N SER A 231 -0.71 6.37 -29.17
CA SER A 231 -1.26 7.69 -28.83
C SER A 231 -1.91 8.35 -30.05
N SER A 232 -3.12 8.84 -29.84
CA SER A 232 -3.87 9.66 -30.78
C SER A 232 -3.56 11.16 -30.65
N THR A 233 -3.09 11.61 -29.48
CA THR A 233 -2.80 13.03 -29.24
C THR A 233 -1.38 13.43 -29.64
N LEU A 234 -0.42 12.51 -29.57
CA LEU A 234 0.98 12.78 -29.90
C LEU A 234 1.27 12.41 -31.37
N PRO A 235 1.87 13.32 -32.17
CA PRO A 235 2.32 12.98 -33.52
C PRO A 235 3.48 11.97 -33.49
N GLN A 236 3.61 11.19 -34.56
CA GLN A 236 4.71 10.23 -34.74
C GLN A 236 5.67 10.71 -35.84
N PRO A 237 6.99 10.76 -35.60
CA PRO A 237 7.67 10.47 -34.33
C PRO A 237 7.37 11.53 -33.25
N VAL A 238 7.38 11.15 -31.97
CA VAL A 238 7.04 12.05 -30.85
C VAL A 238 7.95 13.29 -30.77
N SER A 239 9.15 13.26 -31.34
CA SER A 239 10.01 14.45 -31.47
C SER A 239 9.36 15.57 -32.27
N ALA A 240 8.46 15.26 -33.21
CA ALA A 240 7.67 16.25 -33.96
C ALA A 240 6.61 16.95 -33.09
N ALA A 241 6.35 16.46 -31.88
CA ALA A 241 5.44 17.08 -30.92
C ALA A 241 6.08 18.31 -30.24
N VAL A 242 7.39 18.54 -30.39
CA VAL A 242 8.08 19.72 -29.85
C VAL A 242 7.66 20.96 -30.62
N GLY A 243 7.25 22.01 -29.89
CA GLY A 243 6.75 23.25 -30.46
C GLY A 243 5.23 23.28 -30.65
N THR A 244 4.60 22.13 -30.91
CA THR A 244 3.15 21.98 -31.09
C THR A 244 2.45 21.53 -29.80
N PHE A 245 2.92 20.43 -29.22
CA PHE A 245 2.41 19.85 -27.98
C PHE A 245 3.29 20.23 -26.79
N PHE A 246 4.59 19.98 -26.91
CA PHE A 246 5.59 20.30 -25.89
C PHE A 246 6.17 21.70 -26.09
N PRO A 247 6.65 22.36 -25.02
CA PRO A 247 7.39 23.61 -25.16
C PRO A 247 8.67 23.42 -25.99
N PRO A 248 9.15 24.47 -26.68
CA PRO A 248 10.41 24.41 -27.41
C PRO A 248 11.57 24.08 -26.45
N GLY A 249 12.45 23.18 -26.85
CA GLY A 249 13.58 22.71 -26.02
C GLY A 249 13.23 21.58 -25.03
N PHE A 250 12.02 21.03 -25.06
CA PHE A 250 11.64 19.88 -24.25
C PHE A 250 12.36 18.60 -24.72
N ASP A 251 13.05 17.92 -23.81
CA ASP A 251 13.75 16.67 -24.08
C ASP A 251 12.80 15.47 -23.99
N VAL A 252 12.12 15.21 -25.11
CA VAL A 252 11.16 14.09 -25.23
C VAL A 252 11.88 12.75 -25.05
N GLU A 253 13.06 12.57 -25.67
CA GLU A 253 13.74 11.28 -25.68
C GLU A 253 14.13 10.80 -24.29
N ARG A 254 14.63 11.72 -23.45
CA ARG A 254 14.94 11.43 -22.05
C ARG A 254 13.69 11.12 -21.24
N SER A 255 12.56 11.75 -21.55
CA SER A 255 11.30 11.50 -20.84
C SER A 255 10.72 10.11 -21.12
N LEU A 256 11.03 9.52 -22.27
CA LEU A 256 10.58 8.17 -22.66
C LEU A 256 11.34 7.05 -21.93
N VAL A 257 12.54 7.31 -21.40
CA VAL A 257 13.35 6.30 -20.70
C VAL A 257 12.96 6.24 -19.23
N LEU A 258 12.39 5.11 -18.80
CA LEU A 258 12.01 4.85 -17.41
C LEU A 258 13.12 4.13 -16.64
N ILE A 259 13.65 3.06 -17.24
CA ILE A 259 14.77 2.28 -16.69
C ILE A 259 15.96 2.39 -17.66
N SER A 260 17.11 2.82 -17.14
CA SER A 260 18.34 2.81 -17.93
C SER A 260 18.86 1.39 -18.17
N ALA A 261 19.61 1.18 -19.25
CA ALA A 261 20.18 -0.14 -19.58
C ALA A 261 21.14 -0.69 -18.50
N SER A 262 21.80 0.17 -17.71
CA SER A 262 22.59 -0.27 -16.55
C SER A 262 21.70 -0.78 -15.42
N ARG A 263 20.65 -0.04 -15.10
CA ARG A 263 19.69 -0.37 -14.04
C ARG A 263 18.89 -1.63 -14.37
N GLN A 264 18.51 -1.82 -15.64
CA GLN A 264 17.84 -3.03 -16.10
C GLN A 264 18.70 -4.28 -15.91
N ARG A 265 20.01 -4.20 -16.21
CA ARG A 265 20.96 -5.30 -15.97
C ARG A 265 21.13 -5.61 -14.49
N GLU A 266 21.15 -4.58 -13.65
CA GLU A 266 21.22 -4.74 -12.20
C GLU A 266 19.96 -5.41 -11.63
N LEU A 267 18.78 -4.92 -12.01
CA LEU A 267 17.49 -5.52 -11.64
C LEU A 267 17.39 -6.97 -12.09
N GLY A 268 17.81 -7.28 -13.31
CA GLY A 268 17.86 -8.66 -13.80
C GLY A 268 18.77 -9.57 -12.98
N LYS A 269 19.92 -9.08 -12.51
CA LYS A 269 20.81 -9.83 -11.60
C LYS A 269 20.18 -10.05 -10.23
N ARG A 270 19.53 -9.03 -9.66
CA ARG A 270 18.84 -9.12 -8.36
C ARG A 270 17.68 -10.12 -8.43
N PHE A 271 16.81 -9.98 -9.43
CA PHE A 271 15.73 -10.93 -9.71
C PHE A 271 16.26 -12.36 -9.89
N GLY A 272 17.36 -12.53 -10.63
CA GLY A 272 17.98 -13.85 -10.80
C GLY A 272 18.32 -14.53 -9.48
N ARG A 273 18.88 -13.81 -8.50
CA ARG A 273 19.19 -14.35 -7.17
C ARG A 273 17.93 -14.77 -6.39
N GLU A 274 16.88 -13.95 -6.45
CA GLU A 274 15.59 -14.26 -5.80
C GLU A 274 14.90 -15.47 -6.45
N ALA A 275 14.93 -15.54 -7.78
CA ALA A 275 14.40 -16.66 -8.54
C ALA A 275 15.16 -17.96 -8.24
N ASP A 276 16.49 -17.91 -8.17
CA ASP A 276 17.32 -19.08 -7.86
C ASP A 276 17.05 -19.58 -6.43
N ALA A 277 16.77 -18.69 -5.47
CA ALA A 277 16.37 -19.08 -4.12
C ALA A 277 15.01 -19.82 -4.10
N LEU A 278 14.02 -19.32 -4.83
CA LEU A 278 12.70 -19.98 -4.98
C LEU A 278 12.83 -21.36 -5.65
N TYR A 279 13.70 -21.48 -6.66
CA TYR A 279 13.98 -22.75 -7.30
C TYR A 279 14.61 -23.77 -6.35
N LEU A 280 15.61 -23.35 -5.55
CA LEU A 280 16.26 -24.22 -4.57
C LEU A 280 15.29 -24.70 -3.48
N GLU A 281 14.38 -23.84 -3.05
CA GLU A 281 13.31 -24.21 -2.11
C GLU A 281 12.40 -25.30 -2.70
N ALA A 282 11.91 -25.10 -3.92
CA ALA A 282 11.07 -26.08 -4.61
C ALA A 282 11.80 -27.42 -4.81
N LYS A 283 13.08 -27.38 -5.21
CA LYS A 283 13.90 -28.59 -5.39
C LYS A 283 14.13 -29.34 -4.09
N ARG A 284 14.34 -28.63 -2.98
CA ARG A 284 14.46 -29.26 -1.64
C ARG A 284 13.15 -29.91 -1.21
N ALA A 285 12.01 -29.28 -1.50
CA ALA A 285 10.69 -29.82 -1.17
C ALA A 285 10.37 -31.13 -1.90
N MET A 286 10.95 -31.37 -3.09
CA MET A 286 10.81 -32.64 -3.82
C MET A 286 11.55 -33.79 -3.17
N VAL A 287 12.65 -33.49 -2.47
CA VAL A 287 13.44 -34.50 -1.75
C VAL A 287 12.73 -34.75 -0.42
N THR A 288 11.54 -35.35 -0.47
CA THR A 288 10.89 -35.90 0.72
C THR A 288 11.82 -36.95 1.30
N THR A 289 12.38 -36.69 2.47
CA THR A 289 13.06 -37.69 3.29
C THR A 289 12.04 -38.77 3.62
N GLN A 290 12.03 -39.85 2.85
CA GLN A 290 11.26 -41.03 3.20
C GLN A 290 11.88 -41.64 4.46
N ASN A 291 11.29 -41.34 5.61
CA ASN A 291 11.58 -42.04 6.87
C ASN A 291 11.00 -43.46 6.79
N HIS A 292 11.65 -44.33 6.02
CA HIS A 292 11.44 -45.76 6.14
C HIS A 292 12.17 -46.23 7.39
N VAL A 293 11.47 -46.95 8.27
CA VAL A 293 12.13 -47.66 9.36
C VAL A 293 13.07 -48.69 8.71
N PRO A 294 14.39 -48.64 8.95
CA PRO A 294 15.31 -49.56 8.29
C PRO A 294 14.95 -51.01 8.59
N VAL A 295 15.09 -51.89 7.59
CA VAL A 295 14.73 -53.32 7.74
C VAL A 295 15.49 -53.99 8.87
N TRP A 296 16.73 -53.59 9.13
CA TRP A 296 17.50 -54.13 10.26
C TRP A 296 16.86 -53.80 11.62
N VAL A 297 16.19 -52.64 11.77
CA VAL A 297 15.46 -52.29 13.00
C VAL A 297 14.29 -53.25 13.18
N MET A 298 13.58 -53.59 12.10
CA MET A 298 12.52 -54.60 12.15
C MET A 298 13.05 -55.98 12.53
N VAL A 299 14.20 -56.39 11.97
CA VAL A 299 14.87 -57.65 12.33
C VAL A 299 15.32 -57.63 13.79
N LEU A 300 15.86 -56.53 14.29
CA LEU A 300 16.31 -56.38 15.67
C LEU A 300 15.12 -56.43 16.64
N LEU A 301 14.00 -55.78 16.30
CA LEU A 301 12.75 -55.86 17.06
C LEU A 301 12.23 -57.30 17.12
N VAL A 302 12.27 -58.05 16.02
CA VAL A 302 11.86 -59.46 16.00
C VAL A 302 12.80 -60.33 16.84
N LEU A 303 14.12 -60.19 16.71
CA LEU A 303 15.09 -61.01 17.44
C LEU A 303 15.10 -60.71 18.94
N LEU A 304 15.09 -59.43 19.31
CA LEU A 304 15.08 -59.01 20.71
C LEU A 304 13.71 -59.28 21.37
N GLY A 305 12.63 -59.00 20.64
CA GLY A 305 11.26 -59.27 21.07
C GLY A 305 10.87 -60.75 20.98
N TRP A 306 11.70 -61.63 20.41
CA TRP A 306 11.40 -63.07 20.30
C TRP A 306 11.18 -63.71 21.66
N ASN A 307 12.02 -63.36 22.65
CA ASN A 307 11.89 -63.91 23.99
C ASN A 307 10.59 -63.48 24.67
N GLU A 308 10.18 -62.22 24.49
CA GLU A 308 8.91 -61.71 25.02
C GLU A 308 7.71 -62.33 24.31
N ALA A 309 7.75 -62.44 22.97
CA ALA A 309 6.72 -63.09 22.19
C ALA A 309 6.50 -64.54 22.61
N MET A 310 7.59 -65.30 22.83
CA MET A 310 7.54 -66.66 23.34
C MET A 310 6.98 -66.70 24.77
N THR A 311 7.37 -65.77 25.63
CA THR A 311 6.85 -65.69 27.00
C THR A 311 5.33 -65.47 27.02
N ILE A 312 4.81 -64.63 26.11
CA ILE A 312 3.38 -64.38 25.98
C ILE A 312 2.64 -65.63 25.45
N LEU A 313 3.22 -66.35 24.48
CA LEU A 313 2.60 -67.53 23.85
C LEU A 313 2.58 -68.77 24.75
N PHE A 314 3.64 -69.00 25.53
CA PHE A 314 3.80 -70.23 26.33
C PHE A 314 3.37 -70.07 27.79
N ASN A 315 3.07 -68.85 28.24
CA ASN A 315 2.45 -68.64 29.54
C ASN A 315 0.92 -68.49 29.37
N PRO A 316 0.11 -69.42 29.92
CA PRO A 316 -1.34 -69.42 29.73
C PRO A 316 -2.01 -68.15 30.27
N LEU A 317 -1.43 -67.51 31.29
CA LEU A 317 -1.97 -66.28 31.87
C LEU A 317 -1.71 -65.07 30.96
N TYR A 318 -0.49 -64.92 30.44
CA TYR A 318 -0.17 -63.83 29.52
C TYR A 318 -0.92 -63.98 28.20
N LEU A 319 -1.08 -65.20 27.69
CA LEU A 319 -1.85 -65.46 26.47
C LEU A 319 -3.31 -65.00 26.61
N VAL A 320 -3.98 -65.35 27.72
CA VAL A 320 -5.37 -64.93 27.98
C VAL A 320 -5.46 -63.41 28.15
N LEU A 321 -4.52 -62.80 28.87
CA LEU A 321 -4.49 -61.35 29.06
C LEU A 321 -4.30 -60.61 27.73
N THR A 322 -3.34 -61.03 26.91
CA THR A 322 -3.10 -60.45 25.60
C THR A 322 -4.27 -60.67 24.65
N ALA A 323 -4.93 -61.83 24.67
CA ALA A 323 -6.13 -62.09 23.88
C ALA A 323 -7.31 -61.19 24.31
N LEU A 324 -7.47 -60.94 25.61
CA LEU A 324 -8.50 -60.05 26.14
C LEU A 324 -8.24 -58.59 25.73
N VAL A 325 -6.99 -58.12 25.84
CA VAL A 325 -6.60 -56.77 25.41
C VAL A 325 -6.75 -56.62 23.89
N ALA A 326 -6.28 -57.59 23.11
CA ALA A 326 -6.41 -57.58 21.66
C ALA A 326 -7.87 -57.62 21.21
N GLY A 327 -8.70 -58.46 21.84
CA GLY A 327 -10.14 -58.51 21.59
C GLY A 327 -10.85 -57.20 21.93
N SER A 328 -10.51 -56.59 23.06
CA SER A 328 -11.03 -55.28 23.46
C SER A 328 -10.62 -54.18 22.49
N ALA A 329 -9.34 -54.14 22.10
CA ALA A 329 -8.82 -53.21 21.10
C ALA A 329 -9.46 -53.41 19.72
N PHE A 330 -9.74 -54.65 19.33
CA PHE A 330 -10.42 -54.99 18.09
C PHE A 330 -11.86 -54.46 18.08
N VAL A 331 -12.61 -54.67 19.16
CA VAL A 331 -13.98 -54.13 19.32
C VAL A 331 -13.96 -52.60 19.30
N LEU A 332 -13.01 -51.98 20.02
CA LEU A 332 -12.82 -50.51 20.05
C LEU A 332 -12.50 -49.93 18.68
N HIS A 333 -11.66 -50.61 17.90
CA HIS A 333 -11.29 -50.21 16.55
C HIS A 333 -12.47 -50.35 15.59
N ASN A 334 -13.18 -51.48 15.61
CA ASN A 334 -14.31 -51.73 14.72
C ASN A 334 -15.50 -50.77 15.00
N LEU A 335 -15.69 -50.37 16.26
CA LEU A 335 -16.72 -49.41 16.66
C LEU A 335 -16.27 -47.94 16.60
N ARG A 336 -15.00 -47.65 16.25
CA ARG A 336 -14.38 -46.30 16.25
C ARG A 336 -14.52 -45.56 17.60
N LEU A 337 -14.49 -46.29 18.72
CA LEU A 337 -14.73 -45.76 20.08
C LEU A 337 -13.46 -45.37 20.85
N TRP A 338 -12.32 -45.18 20.16
CA TRP A 338 -11.05 -44.80 20.81
C TRP A 338 -11.17 -43.54 21.67
N GLY A 339 -11.90 -42.53 21.20
CA GLY A 339 -12.13 -41.29 21.96
C GLY A 339 -12.88 -41.52 23.28
N PRO A 340 -14.09 -42.09 23.26
CA PRO A 340 -14.83 -42.44 24.47
C PRO A 340 -14.07 -43.38 25.42
N ALA A 341 -13.35 -44.37 24.91
CA ALA A 341 -12.62 -45.34 25.72
C ALA A 341 -11.48 -44.70 26.51
N VAL A 342 -10.69 -43.82 25.88
CA VAL A 342 -9.62 -43.08 26.57
C VAL A 342 -10.20 -42.20 27.68
N ARG A 343 -11.35 -41.56 27.45
CA ARG A 343 -12.02 -40.73 28.47
C ARG A 343 -12.58 -41.57 29.62
N ALA A 344 -13.17 -42.73 29.33
CA ALA A 344 -13.71 -43.64 30.34
C ALA A 344 -12.59 -44.20 31.23
N VAL A 345 -11.47 -44.62 30.63
CA VAL A 345 -10.29 -45.09 31.39
C VAL A 345 -9.72 -43.96 32.25
N GLY A 346 -9.55 -42.75 31.69
CA GLY A 346 -9.10 -41.59 32.46
C GLY A 346 -10.02 -41.24 33.63
N GLY A 347 -11.35 -41.33 33.44
CA GLY A 347 -12.33 -41.13 34.51
C GLY A 347 -12.25 -42.20 35.60
N LEU A 348 -12.10 -43.48 35.22
CA LEU A 348 -11.94 -44.60 36.17
C LEU A 348 -10.66 -44.49 36.99
N VAL A 349 -9.55 -44.04 36.40
CA VAL A 349 -8.29 -43.83 37.12
C VAL A 349 -8.43 -42.72 38.15
N ASN A 350 -9.09 -41.61 37.79
CA ASN A 350 -9.31 -40.50 38.73
C ASN A 350 -10.21 -40.93 39.89
N VAL A 351 -11.31 -41.64 39.60
CA VAL A 351 -12.23 -42.16 40.63
C VAL A 351 -11.54 -43.21 41.52
N ALA A 352 -10.69 -44.07 40.95
CA ALA A 352 -9.92 -45.03 41.74
C ALA A 352 -8.91 -44.34 42.67
N ASN A 353 -8.27 -43.26 42.21
CA ASN A 353 -7.35 -42.49 43.03
C ASN A 353 -8.08 -41.81 44.19
N ASP A 354 -9.28 -41.26 43.94
CA ASP A 354 -10.12 -40.64 44.97
C ASP A 354 -10.57 -41.67 46.02
N HIS A 355 -10.96 -42.88 45.61
CA HIS A 355 -11.37 -43.94 46.53
C HIS A 355 -10.20 -44.54 47.34
N VAL A 356 -9.00 -44.58 46.76
CA VAL A 356 -7.77 -44.97 47.50
C VAL A 356 -7.44 -43.90 48.55
N HIS A 357 -7.56 -42.62 48.20
CA HIS A 357 -7.40 -41.53 49.17
C HIS A 357 -8.46 -41.58 50.26
N GLU A 358 -9.72 -41.87 49.93
CA GLU A 358 -10.82 -42.00 50.89
C GLU A 358 -10.62 -43.19 51.83
N LEU A 359 -10.21 -44.36 51.33
CA LEU A 359 -9.89 -45.52 52.17
C LEU A 359 -8.63 -45.30 53.02
N LEU A 360 -7.64 -44.54 52.53
CA LEU A 360 -6.47 -44.13 53.32
C LEU A 360 -6.87 -43.15 54.43
N VAL A 361 -7.76 -42.19 54.15
CA VAL A 361 -8.28 -41.24 55.15
C VAL A 361 -9.20 -41.94 56.15
N GLU A 362 -10.04 -42.88 55.72
CA GLU A 362 -10.92 -43.67 56.58
C GLU A 362 -10.12 -44.67 57.43
N ALA A 363 -9.06 -45.28 56.88
CA ALA A 363 -8.13 -46.11 57.65
C ALA A 363 -7.34 -45.30 58.69
N VAL A 364 -6.98 -44.04 58.38
CA VAL A 364 -6.37 -43.08 59.32
C VAL A 364 -7.37 -42.62 60.39
N ASN A 365 -8.65 -42.44 60.05
CA ASN A 365 -9.68 -42.01 61.00
C ASN A 365 -10.22 -43.17 61.87
N ARG A 366 -10.20 -44.42 61.38
CA ARG A 366 -10.58 -45.62 62.16
C ARG A 366 -9.56 -45.97 63.24
N THR A 367 -8.31 -45.53 63.11
CA THR A 367 -7.28 -45.71 64.14
C THR A 367 -7.33 -44.69 65.28
N ASP A 368 -8.28 -43.74 65.30
CA ASP A 368 -8.36 -42.78 66.40
C ASP A 368 -9.78 -42.28 66.76
N PRO A 369 -10.58 -43.06 67.52
CA PRO A 369 -11.76 -42.54 68.20
C PRO A 369 -11.41 -42.25 69.66
N GLY A 370 -10.65 -41.19 69.95
CA GLY A 370 -10.39 -40.86 71.35
C GLY A 370 -9.32 -39.83 71.67
N ARG A 371 -9.36 -38.63 71.09
CA ARG A 371 -8.62 -37.51 71.70
C ARG A 371 -9.35 -36.18 71.60
N ASN A 372 -10.33 -36.03 72.49
CA ASN A 372 -10.79 -34.74 72.98
C ASN A 372 -10.40 -34.63 74.47
N ARG A 373 -9.98 -33.43 74.91
CA ARG A 373 -9.57 -32.98 76.28
C ARG A 373 -8.07 -33.14 76.61
N ASP A 374 -7.29 -32.12 76.99
CA ASP A 374 -7.54 -30.74 77.48
C ASP A 374 -6.40 -29.75 77.11
N ALA A 375 -6.76 -28.46 77.17
CA ALA A 375 -5.99 -27.21 76.92
C ALA A 375 -5.13 -26.78 78.16
N PRO A 376 -4.65 -25.51 78.34
CA PRO A 376 -4.53 -24.32 77.47
C PRO A 376 -3.13 -23.66 77.52
N ALA A 377 -2.77 -22.74 76.60
CA ALA A 377 -2.77 -21.27 76.74
C ALA A 377 -1.75 -20.77 75.67
N GLU A 378 -1.77 -19.60 75.04
CA GLU A 378 -2.43 -18.32 75.21
C GLU A 378 -2.13 -17.51 73.92
N GLY A 379 -2.94 -16.49 73.61
CA GLY A 379 -2.44 -15.32 72.86
C GLY A 379 -2.78 -15.20 71.37
N ARG A 380 -4.01 -14.71 71.09
CA ARG A 380 -4.31 -13.44 70.36
C ARG A 380 -3.23 -12.95 69.36
N SER A 381 -3.48 -12.56 68.11
CA SER A 381 -4.70 -12.16 67.41
C SER A 381 -4.33 -11.90 65.94
N ARG A 382 -5.14 -12.46 65.03
CA ARG A 382 -5.92 -11.73 64.02
C ARG A 382 -5.19 -10.93 62.91
N ARG A 383 -5.59 -11.27 61.67
CA ARG A 383 -5.53 -10.55 60.35
C ARG A 383 -4.55 -11.21 59.38
N GLN A 384 -4.86 -11.41 58.09
CA GLN A 384 -6.04 -11.12 57.29
C GLN A 384 -5.86 -11.89 55.97
N ALA A 385 -6.93 -12.42 55.41
CA ALA A 385 -6.98 -12.67 53.97
C ALA A 385 -6.93 -11.30 53.26
N ARG A 386 -6.01 -11.14 52.32
CA ARG A 386 -6.15 -10.13 51.27
C ARG A 386 -5.43 -10.60 50.02
N SER A 387 -6.23 -10.72 48.96
CA SER A 387 -5.84 -10.65 47.56
C SER A 387 -4.92 -9.46 47.30
N GLU A 388 -3.83 -9.66 46.58
CA GLU A 388 -3.07 -8.65 45.81
C GLU A 388 -2.11 -9.47 44.93
N GLU A 389 -2.42 -9.59 43.63
CA GLU A 389 -1.93 -8.69 42.59
C GLU A 389 -0.58 -9.19 42.06
N ILE A 390 -0.63 -9.84 40.89
CA ILE A 390 0.56 -10.13 40.09
C ILE A 390 0.96 -8.79 39.47
N GLU A 391 1.79 -8.04 40.19
CA GLU A 391 2.53 -6.90 39.66
C GLU A 391 3.96 -7.37 39.38
N MET A 392 4.35 -7.27 38.11
CA MET A 392 5.72 -7.52 37.68
C MET A 392 6.61 -6.39 38.17
N ASP A 393 7.70 -6.73 38.87
CA ASP A 393 8.77 -5.78 39.17
C ASP A 393 10.05 -6.21 38.39
N PRO A 394 10.73 -5.29 37.68
CA PRO A 394 11.96 -5.59 36.97
C PRO A 394 13.17 -5.43 37.91
N LEU A 395 13.95 -6.50 38.08
CA LEU A 395 15.29 -6.46 38.67
C LEU A 395 16.31 -6.52 37.53
N GLY A 396 17.34 -5.69 37.44
CA GLY A 396 17.77 -4.59 38.29
C GLY A 396 18.97 -3.90 37.64
N ASP A 397 19.04 -2.58 37.77
CA ASP A 397 20.24 -1.79 37.54
C ASP A 397 21.01 -1.70 38.87
N SER A 398 22.27 -2.08 38.84
CA SER A 398 23.23 -1.94 39.94
C SER A 398 24.50 -1.34 39.38
N SER A 399 24.53 -0.01 39.39
CA SER A 399 25.72 0.83 39.38
C SER A 399 26.83 0.35 40.32
N LYS A 400 28.08 0.42 39.85
CA LYS A 400 29.20 1.18 40.45
C LYS A 400 30.45 0.97 39.59
N ASP A 401 30.93 1.98 38.87
CA ASP A 401 31.73 3.11 39.34
C ASP A 401 33.21 2.74 39.52
N SER A 402 34.04 3.14 38.55
CA SER A 402 35.45 3.50 38.78
C SER A 402 35.98 4.40 37.66
N SER A 403 36.16 5.64 38.06
CA SER A 403 36.89 6.75 37.47
C SER A 403 38.35 6.46 37.04
N VAL A 404 38.86 7.29 36.12
CA VAL A 404 40.17 8.03 36.13
C VAL A 404 41.03 7.85 34.86
N SER A 405 41.30 9.00 34.20
CA SER A 405 42.46 9.38 33.37
C SER A 405 42.83 8.51 32.15
N ARG A 406 42.96 9.04 30.93
CA ARG A 406 43.83 10.14 30.49
C ARG A 406 43.39 10.61 29.11
#